data_AF-R0K205-F1
#
_entry.id   AF-R0K205-F1
#
_cell.length_a   1.000
_cell.length_b   1.000
_cell.length_c   1.000
_cell.angle_alpha   90.00
_cell.angle_beta   90.00
_cell.angle_gamma   90.00
#
_symmetry.space_group_name_H-M   'P 1'
#
loop_
_entity.id
_entity.type
_entity.pdbx_description
1 polymer ?
#
loop_
_entity_poly.entity_id
_entity_poly.type
_entity_poly.pdbx_seq_one_letter_code
_entity_poly.pdbx_strand_id
1 'polypeptide(L)'
;MCLASNSTLARENLSLRPRLEDGKASLAIKYQELREIQETCWDKQQRLETYLEKWSPQSALGQLQAKLDASEAESEAQMEQFLAQDLPLDAFLESFCQSRTRSHICRVQLEKLQELLQKGRADRDPAGPVGCPEAVAPFAMPAIPLKCHLPALGKQPSVPCPDTPMDLPLRLVRHVPLLSPRPFCVQQLPHHQKQEPPHR
;
A
#
# COMPACT_ATOMS: atom_id res chain seq x y z
N MET A 1 -64.21 -11.44 -14.69
CA MET A 1 -63.62 -10.19 -14.16
C MET A 1 -62.08 -10.17 -14.09
N CYS A 2 -61.34 -11.11 -14.70
CA CYS A 2 -59.87 -11.18 -14.52
C CYS A 2 -59.04 -10.36 -15.52
N LEU A 3 -59.57 -10.07 -16.72
CA LEU A 3 -58.79 -9.40 -17.78
C LEU A 3 -58.53 -7.91 -17.50
N ALA A 4 -59.50 -7.21 -16.91
CA ALA A 4 -59.35 -5.80 -16.57
C ALA A 4 -58.27 -5.58 -15.50
N SER A 5 -58.27 -6.41 -14.46
CA SER A 5 -57.25 -6.39 -13.40
C SER A 5 -55.84 -6.75 -13.92
N ASN A 6 -55.73 -7.74 -14.82
CA ASN A 6 -54.45 -8.05 -15.45
C ASN A 6 -53.95 -6.89 -16.33
N SER A 7 -54.84 -6.21 -17.06
CA SER A 7 -54.50 -5.04 -17.89
C SER A 7 -54.03 -3.85 -17.06
N THR A 8 -54.65 -3.58 -15.91
CA THR A 8 -54.20 -2.51 -15.00
C THR A 8 -52.83 -2.83 -14.43
N LEU A 9 -52.61 -4.05 -13.93
CA LEU A 9 -51.30 -4.49 -13.44
C LEU A 9 -50.22 -4.46 -14.52
N ALA A 10 -50.52 -4.86 -15.75
CA ALA A 10 -49.58 -4.81 -16.86
C ALA A 10 -49.16 -3.37 -17.17
N ARG A 11 -50.12 -2.43 -17.19
CA ARG A 11 -49.85 -0.99 -17.40
C ARG A 11 -48.98 -0.41 -16.29
N GLU A 12 -49.28 -0.74 -15.04
CA GLU A 12 -48.48 -0.33 -13.87
C GLU A 12 -47.05 -0.89 -13.95
N ASN A 13 -46.89 -2.18 -14.24
CA ASN A 13 -45.57 -2.79 -14.42
C ASN A 13 -44.77 -2.12 -15.54
N LEU A 14 -45.41 -1.83 -16.68
CA LEU A 14 -44.76 -1.10 -17.78
C LEU A 14 -44.34 0.31 -17.35
N SER A 15 -45.14 0.99 -16.53
CA SER A 15 -44.78 2.33 -16.00
C SER A 15 -43.58 2.31 -15.06
N LEU A 16 -43.29 1.18 -14.40
CA LEU A 16 -42.15 1.02 -13.49
C LEU A 16 -40.84 0.67 -14.21
N ARG A 17 -40.90 0.17 -15.45
CA ARG A 17 -39.71 -0.17 -16.25
C ARG A 17 -38.66 0.93 -16.35
N PRO A 18 -38.99 2.18 -16.72
CA PRO A 18 -37.98 3.24 -16.85
C PRO A 18 -37.21 3.45 -15.54
N ARG A 19 -37.91 3.49 -14.40
CA ARG A 19 -37.27 3.62 -13.08
C ARG A 19 -36.33 2.45 -12.76
N LEU A 20 -36.69 1.23 -13.15
CA LEU A 20 -35.83 0.05 -12.97
C LEU A 20 -34.61 0.09 -13.89
N GLU A 21 -34.78 0.53 -15.13
CA GLU A 21 -33.70 0.69 -16.10
C GLU A 21 -32.71 1.78 -15.66
N ASP A 22 -33.21 2.94 -15.22
CA ASP A 22 -32.42 4.02 -14.63
C ASP A 22 -31.66 3.53 -13.39
N GLY A 23 -32.34 2.78 -12.51
CA GLY A 23 -31.73 2.19 -11.32
C GLY A 23 -30.60 1.21 -11.67
N LYS A 24 -30.79 0.37 -12.70
CA LYS A 24 -29.76 -0.55 -13.20
C LYS A 24 -28.57 0.22 -13.80
N ALA A 25 -28.83 1.25 -14.59
CA ALA A 25 -27.79 2.08 -15.18
C ALA A 25 -26.98 2.82 -14.09
N SER A 26 -27.66 3.43 -13.12
CA SER A 26 -27.00 4.09 -11.98
C SER A 26 -26.16 3.12 -11.15
N LEU A 27 -26.65 1.89 -10.93
CA LEU A 27 -25.92 0.87 -10.21
C LEU A 27 -24.68 0.42 -10.99
N ALA A 28 -24.80 0.22 -12.29
CA ALA A 28 -23.68 -0.12 -13.16
C ALA A 28 -22.58 0.95 -13.13
N ILE A 29 -22.96 2.24 -13.17
CA ILE A 29 -22.04 3.37 -13.03
C ILE A 29 -21.31 3.28 -11.68
N LYS A 30 -22.02 3.03 -10.58
CA LYS A 30 -21.39 2.92 -9.25
C LYS A 30 -20.42 1.75 -9.13
N TYR A 31 -20.74 0.60 -9.74
CA TYR A 31 -19.80 -0.52 -9.81
C TYR A 31 -18.58 -0.20 -10.67
N GLN A 32 -18.75 0.56 -11.74
CA GLN A 32 -17.65 1.00 -12.58
C GLN A 32 -16.72 1.98 -11.82
N GLU A 33 -17.27 3.00 -11.15
CA GLU A 33 -16.51 3.90 -10.28
C GLU A 33 -15.74 3.12 -9.18
N LEU A 34 -16.40 2.14 -8.56
CA LEU A 34 -15.76 1.28 -7.54
C LEU A 34 -14.57 0.51 -8.12
N ARG A 35 -14.72 -0.06 -9.32
CA ARG A 35 -13.65 -0.78 -10.01
C ARG A 35 -12.45 0.13 -10.26
N GLU A 36 -12.68 1.32 -10.79
CA GLU A 36 -11.63 2.30 -11.07
C GLU A 36 -10.88 2.72 -9.79
N ILE A 37 -11.62 2.94 -8.70
CA ILE A 37 -11.01 3.26 -7.40
C ILE A 37 -10.21 2.07 -6.87
N GLN A 38 -10.69 0.83 -7.03
CA GLN A 38 -9.96 -0.37 -6.63
C GLN A 38 -8.67 -0.54 -7.42
N GLU A 39 -8.71 -0.38 -8.74
CA GLU A 39 -7.53 -0.46 -9.61
C GLU A 39 -6.50 0.61 -9.23
N THR A 40 -6.92 1.87 -9.08
CA THR A 40 -6.01 2.94 -8.66
C THR A 40 -5.45 2.76 -7.25
N CYS A 41 -6.22 2.16 -6.34
CA CYS A 41 -5.74 1.79 -5.01
C CYS A 41 -4.70 0.68 -5.09
N TRP A 42 -4.96 -0.35 -5.90
CA TRP A 42 -4.04 -1.45 -6.14
C TRP A 42 -2.71 -0.95 -6.73
N ASP A 43 -2.75 -0.09 -7.73
CA ASP A 43 -1.55 0.50 -8.34
C ASP A 43 -0.73 1.29 -7.32
N LYS A 44 -1.39 2.09 -6.48
CA LYS A 44 -0.73 2.83 -5.39
C LYS A 44 -0.09 1.87 -4.38
N GLN A 45 -0.79 0.80 -4.03
CA GLN A 45 -0.29 -0.22 -3.10
C GLN A 45 0.96 -0.91 -3.66
N GLN A 46 0.92 -1.35 -4.92
CA GLN A 46 2.07 -1.96 -5.59
C GLN A 46 3.27 -0.99 -5.66
N ARG A 47 3.01 0.28 -5.97
CA ARG A 47 4.05 1.31 -5.97
C ARG A 47 4.64 1.53 -4.58
N LEU A 48 3.83 1.50 -3.52
CA LEU A 48 4.33 1.59 -2.15
C LEU A 48 5.16 0.36 -1.76
N GLU A 49 4.71 -0.85 -2.11
CA GLU A 49 5.45 -2.09 -1.84
C GLU A 49 6.84 -2.07 -2.48
N THR A 50 6.93 -1.68 -3.76
CA THR A 50 8.23 -1.55 -4.44
C THR A 50 9.14 -0.51 -3.81
N TYR A 51 8.61 0.63 -3.35
CA TYR A 51 9.40 1.63 -2.62
C TYR A 51 9.87 1.11 -1.26
N LEU A 52 9.00 0.43 -0.51
CA LEU A 52 9.32 -0.13 0.80
C LEU A 52 10.38 -1.23 0.68
N GLU A 53 10.30 -2.07 -0.35
CA GLU A 53 11.31 -3.08 -0.64
C GLU A 53 12.66 -2.43 -0.96
N LYS A 54 12.67 -1.47 -1.89
CA LYS A 54 13.90 -0.76 -2.32
C LYS A 54 14.61 -0.07 -1.15
N TRP A 55 13.85 0.57 -0.28
CA TRP A 55 14.37 1.34 0.87
C TRP A 55 14.32 0.55 2.18
N SER A 56 14.12 -0.76 2.13
CA SER A 56 14.16 -1.61 3.30
C SER A 56 15.57 -1.67 3.90
N PRO A 57 15.70 -1.87 5.22
CA PRO A 57 17.01 -2.09 5.83
C PRO A 57 17.74 -3.31 5.25
N GLN A 58 16.99 -4.33 4.82
CA GLN A 58 17.56 -5.52 4.17
C GLN A 58 18.14 -5.18 2.78
N SER A 59 17.46 -4.34 2.00
CA SER A 59 18.00 -3.83 0.73
C SER A 59 19.27 -3.00 0.96
N ALA A 60 19.29 -2.16 2.00
CA ALA A 60 20.49 -1.40 2.37
C ALA A 60 21.67 -2.31 2.76
N LEU A 61 21.43 -3.37 3.55
CA LEU A 61 22.43 -4.39 3.87
C LEU A 61 22.97 -5.07 2.60
N GLY A 62 22.09 -5.51 1.70
CA GLY A 62 22.50 -6.15 0.44
C GLY A 62 23.32 -5.21 -0.43
N GLN A 63 22.96 -3.94 -0.52
CA GLN A 63 23.72 -2.93 -1.26
C GLN A 63 25.10 -2.66 -0.65
N LEU A 64 25.21 -2.61 0.68
CA LEU A 64 26.51 -2.46 1.37
C LEU A 64 27.39 -3.69 1.18
N GLN A 65 26.83 -4.90 1.26
CA GLN A 65 27.56 -6.15 1.01
C GLN A 65 28.09 -6.17 -0.43
N ALA A 66 27.26 -5.88 -1.43
CA ALA A 66 27.68 -5.85 -2.82
C ALA A 66 28.79 -4.81 -3.08
N LYS A 67 28.73 -3.64 -2.42
CA LYS A 67 29.80 -2.63 -2.48
C LYS A 67 31.09 -3.10 -1.82
N LEU A 68 31.00 -3.78 -0.68
CA LEU A 68 32.13 -4.39 0.00
C LEU A 68 32.82 -5.40 -0.91
N ASP A 69 32.07 -6.39 -1.40
CA ASP A 69 32.57 -7.45 -2.29
C ASP A 69 33.21 -6.85 -3.55
N ALA A 70 32.57 -5.84 -4.17
CA ALA A 70 33.12 -5.16 -5.34
C ALA A 70 34.45 -4.44 -5.03
N SER A 71 34.55 -3.75 -3.90
CA SER A 71 35.79 -3.05 -3.50
C SER A 71 36.91 -4.01 -3.08
N GLU A 72 36.57 -5.16 -2.48
CA GLU A 72 37.53 -6.21 -2.15
C GLU A 72 38.08 -6.85 -3.43
N ALA A 73 37.20 -7.23 -4.37
CA ALA A 73 37.58 -7.75 -5.68
C ALA A 73 38.44 -6.75 -6.47
N GLU A 74 38.11 -5.45 -6.43
CA GLU A 74 38.94 -4.40 -7.05
C GLU A 74 40.34 -4.36 -6.44
N SER A 75 40.45 -4.46 -5.10
CA SER A 75 41.74 -4.48 -4.42
C SER A 75 42.57 -5.73 -4.71
N GLU A 76 41.92 -6.88 -4.90
CA GLU A 76 42.57 -8.13 -5.32
C GLU A 76 43.08 -8.03 -6.76
N ALA A 77 42.25 -7.53 -7.69
CA ALA A 77 42.67 -7.33 -9.07
C ALA A 77 43.86 -6.35 -9.18
N GLN A 78 43.86 -5.26 -8.40
CA GLN A 78 44.98 -4.33 -8.33
C GLN A 78 46.26 -5.00 -7.80
N MET A 79 46.13 -5.89 -6.80
CA MET A 79 47.26 -6.66 -6.28
C MET A 79 47.81 -7.63 -7.33
N GLU A 80 46.95 -8.36 -8.03
CA GLU A 80 47.36 -9.29 -9.08
C GLU A 80 48.08 -8.57 -10.22
N GLN A 81 47.56 -7.43 -10.68
CA GLN A 81 48.19 -6.60 -11.71
C GLN A 81 49.57 -6.07 -11.27
N PHE A 82 49.70 -5.65 -10.02
CA PHE A 82 50.98 -5.20 -9.47
C PHE A 82 52.01 -6.33 -9.40
N LEU A 83 51.60 -7.53 -8.95
CA LEU A 83 52.46 -8.72 -8.92
C LEU A 83 52.87 -9.20 -10.31
N ALA A 84 52.01 -9.01 -11.31
CA ALA A 84 52.30 -9.25 -12.71
C ALA A 84 53.23 -8.19 -13.35
N GLN A 85 53.57 -7.11 -12.62
CA GLN A 85 54.32 -5.95 -13.09
C GLN A 85 53.60 -5.12 -14.18
N ASP A 86 52.28 -5.29 -14.31
CA ASP A 86 51.44 -4.55 -15.26
C ASP A 86 51.01 -3.17 -14.72
N LEU A 87 51.24 -2.92 -13.43
CA LEU A 87 50.86 -1.68 -12.74
C LEU A 87 52.08 -1.08 -12.02
N PRO A 88 52.47 0.19 -12.29
CA PRO A 88 53.60 0.82 -11.61
C PRO A 88 53.27 1.10 -10.12
N LEU A 89 54.31 1.13 -9.28
CA LEU A 89 54.18 1.22 -7.83
C LEU A 89 53.33 2.42 -7.38
N ASP A 90 53.58 3.61 -7.92
CA ASP A 90 52.87 4.82 -7.49
C ASP A 90 51.36 4.74 -7.79
N ALA A 91 51.00 4.23 -8.98
CA ALA A 91 49.61 4.03 -9.37
C ALA A 91 48.93 2.95 -8.52
N PHE A 92 49.63 1.84 -8.26
CA PHE A 92 49.15 0.79 -7.37
C PHE A 92 48.84 1.32 -5.97
N LEU A 93 49.77 2.06 -5.37
CA LEU A 93 49.58 2.60 -4.01
C LEU A 93 48.36 3.51 -3.94
N GLU A 94 48.21 4.42 -4.90
CA GLU A 94 47.05 5.30 -4.97
C GLU A 94 45.74 4.50 -5.11
N SER A 95 45.62 3.62 -6.11
CA SER A 95 44.38 2.90 -6.38
C SER A 95 44.03 1.86 -5.31
N PHE A 96 45.03 1.16 -4.77
CA PHE A 96 44.87 0.15 -3.73
C PHE A 96 44.48 0.76 -2.40
N CYS A 97 45.09 1.89 -2.01
CA CYS A 97 44.66 2.59 -0.80
C CYS A 97 43.22 3.08 -0.90
N GLN A 98 42.80 3.55 -2.08
CA GLN A 98 41.41 3.97 -2.33
C GLN A 98 40.42 2.80 -2.26
N SER A 99 40.70 1.66 -2.90
CA SER A 99 39.83 0.47 -2.86
C SER A 99 39.76 -0.12 -1.45
N ARG A 100 40.89 -0.24 -0.75
CA ARG A 100 40.95 -0.69 0.65
C ARG A 100 40.20 0.24 1.60
N THR A 101 40.35 1.56 1.44
CA THR A 101 39.60 2.53 2.25
C THR A 101 38.09 2.36 2.06
N ARG A 102 37.63 2.20 0.81
CA ARG A 102 36.21 1.92 0.51
C ARG A 102 35.73 0.61 1.14
N SER A 103 36.50 -0.47 1.01
CA SER A 103 36.20 -1.77 1.64
C SER A 103 36.05 -1.63 3.16
N HIS A 104 37.01 -1.01 3.84
CA HIS A 104 36.95 -0.83 5.28
C HIS A 104 35.76 0.03 5.73
N ILE A 105 35.46 1.12 5.00
CA ILE A 105 34.28 1.94 5.28
C ILE A 105 33.00 1.11 5.11
N CYS A 106 32.85 0.36 4.01
CA CYS A 106 31.66 -0.45 3.76
C CYS A 106 31.49 -1.55 4.81
N ARG A 107 32.59 -2.21 5.22
CA ARG A 107 32.58 -3.23 6.27
C ARG A 107 32.08 -2.66 7.60
N VAL A 108 32.62 -1.52 8.02
CA VAL A 108 32.18 -0.85 9.25
C VAL A 108 30.72 -0.40 9.15
N GLN A 109 30.29 0.14 8.01
CA GLN A 109 28.89 0.52 7.80
C GLN A 109 27.95 -0.69 7.88
N LEU A 110 28.36 -1.83 7.32
CA LEU A 110 27.61 -3.07 7.35
C LEU A 110 27.48 -3.62 8.77
N GLU A 111 28.58 -3.70 9.52
CA GLU A 111 28.58 -4.10 10.94
C GLU A 111 27.67 -3.19 11.77
N LYS A 112 27.78 -1.87 11.60
CA LYS A 112 26.97 -0.90 12.35
C LYS A 112 25.48 -0.98 12.00
N LEU A 113 25.13 -1.19 10.73
CA LEU A 113 23.75 -1.39 10.34
C LEU A 113 23.18 -2.70 10.92
N GLN A 114 23.96 -3.78 10.91
CA GLN A 114 23.57 -5.05 11.53
C GLN A 114 23.36 -4.91 13.04
N GLU A 115 24.25 -4.22 13.75
CA GLU A 115 24.11 -3.93 15.18
C GLU A 115 22.81 -3.16 15.49
N LEU A 116 22.50 -2.12 14.72
CA LEU A 116 21.27 -1.34 14.89
C LEU A 116 20.01 -2.18 14.68
N LEU A 117 20.02 -3.06 13.67
CA LEU A 117 18.90 -3.95 13.38
C LEU A 117 18.72 -5.03 14.43
N GLN A 118 19.81 -5.55 15.01
CA GLN A 118 19.75 -6.49 16.12
C GLN A 118 19.24 -5.82 17.40
N LYS A 119 19.74 -4.63 17.73
CA LYS A 119 19.29 -3.86 18.90
C LYS A 119 17.81 -3.50 18.82
N GLY A 120 17.32 -3.11 17.64
CA GLY A 120 15.90 -2.84 17.42
C GLY A 120 15.00 -4.06 17.59
N ARG A 121 15.52 -5.29 17.42
CA ARG A 121 14.79 -6.53 17.74
C ARG A 121 14.82 -6.83 19.23
N ALA A 122 15.96 -6.65 19.89
CA ALA A 122 16.11 -6.89 21.32
C ALA A 122 15.23 -5.96 22.19
N ASP A 123 15.02 -4.71 21.76
CA ASP A 123 14.12 -3.76 22.44
C ASP A 123 12.63 -4.11 22.29
N ARG A 124 12.29 -4.94 21.28
CA ARG A 124 10.92 -5.34 20.98
C ARG A 124 10.47 -6.61 21.70
N ASP A 125 11.41 -7.39 22.22
CA ASP A 125 11.15 -8.65 22.95
C ASP A 125 11.61 -8.54 24.43
N PRO A 126 10.77 -8.07 25.36
CA PRO A 126 10.90 -8.45 26.75
C PRO A 126 10.11 -9.74 26.97
N ALA A 127 10.78 -10.89 26.93
CA ALA A 127 10.23 -12.15 27.43
C ALA A 127 10.94 -12.55 28.73
N GLY A 128 10.26 -12.37 29.86
CA GLY A 128 10.64 -12.91 31.17
C GLY A 128 9.54 -12.70 32.23
N PRO A 129 9.07 -13.73 32.96
CA PRO A 129 7.78 -13.74 33.65
C PRO A 129 7.88 -13.19 35.07
N VAL A 130 7.09 -12.18 35.42
CA VAL A 130 6.81 -11.81 36.80
C VAL A 130 5.34 -11.46 36.90
N GLY A 131 4.58 -12.28 37.64
CA GLY A 131 3.17 -12.07 37.87
C GLY A 131 2.91 -10.86 38.77
N CYS A 132 1.89 -10.07 38.43
CA CYS A 132 0.97 -9.37 39.34
C CYS A 132 -0.06 -8.55 38.54
N PRO A 133 -1.18 -8.13 39.15
CA PRO A 133 -2.51 -8.34 38.60
C PRO A 133 -3.06 -7.20 37.74
N GLU A 134 -3.91 -7.62 36.79
CA GLU A 134 -5.09 -6.94 36.24
C GLU A 134 -5.11 -5.40 36.32
N ALA A 135 -4.61 -4.77 35.27
CA ALA A 135 -4.93 -3.37 34.95
C ALA A 135 -5.59 -3.34 33.57
N VAL A 136 -6.88 -3.04 33.57
CA VAL A 136 -7.73 -2.91 32.39
C VAL A 136 -7.26 -1.73 31.54
N ALA A 137 -6.69 -2.01 30.35
CA ALA A 137 -6.47 -1.01 29.32
C ALA A 137 -7.65 -1.03 28.32
N PRO A 138 -8.34 0.09 28.08
CA PRO A 138 -9.38 0.16 27.07
C PRO A 138 -8.75 0.36 25.68
N PHE A 139 -9.29 -0.35 24.70
CA PHE A 139 -8.94 -0.34 23.27
C PHE A 139 -7.75 -1.20 22.82
N ALA A 140 -8.00 -2.51 22.75
CA ALA A 140 -7.38 -3.36 21.74
C ALA A 140 -8.13 -3.18 20.39
N MET A 141 -7.44 -2.72 19.35
CA MET A 141 -7.92 -2.83 17.97
C MET A 141 -7.77 -4.28 17.50
N PRO A 142 -8.80 -4.95 16.98
CA PRO A 142 -8.64 -6.28 16.44
C PRO A 142 -7.95 -6.20 15.07
N ALA A 143 -6.79 -6.85 14.96
CA ALA A 143 -6.19 -7.17 13.66
C ALA A 143 -7.12 -8.17 12.95
N ILE A 144 -7.81 -7.70 11.91
CA ILE A 144 -8.63 -8.56 11.05
C ILE A 144 -7.69 -9.23 10.03
N PRO A 145 -7.59 -10.57 9.99
CA PRO A 145 -6.90 -11.25 8.90
C PRO A 145 -7.72 -11.04 7.62
N LEU A 146 -7.18 -10.31 6.65
CA LEU A 146 -7.83 -10.11 5.36
C LEU A 146 -7.73 -11.40 4.53
N LYS A 147 -8.65 -12.34 4.78
CA LYS A 147 -8.91 -13.47 3.89
C LYS A 147 -10.22 -13.22 3.17
N CYS A 148 -10.15 -12.53 2.04
CA CYS A 148 -11.28 -12.37 1.13
C CYS A 148 -11.57 -13.70 0.42
N HIS A 149 -12.31 -14.59 1.09
CA HIS A 149 -13.02 -15.68 0.43
C HIS A 149 -14.45 -15.23 0.18
N LEU A 150 -14.71 -14.63 -0.98
CA LEU A 150 -16.07 -14.43 -1.46
C LEU A 150 -16.60 -15.77 -2.02
N PRO A 151 -17.76 -16.27 -1.60
CA PRO A 151 -18.39 -17.41 -2.24
C PRO A 151 -18.94 -16.98 -3.60
N ALA A 152 -18.64 -17.76 -4.63
CA ALA A 152 -19.21 -17.62 -5.96
C ALA A 152 -20.75 -17.81 -5.91
N LEU A 153 -21.49 -16.83 -6.43
CA LEU A 153 -22.93 -16.93 -6.65
C LEU A 153 -23.18 -17.98 -7.74
N GLY A 154 -23.57 -19.19 -7.34
CA GLY A 154 -23.86 -20.28 -8.26
C GLY A 154 -24.97 -21.19 -7.74
N LYS A 155 -26.13 -21.08 -8.40
CA LYS A 155 -27.23 -22.05 -8.51
C LYS A 155 -28.32 -22.06 -7.42
N GLN A 156 -29.50 -21.62 -7.87
CA GLN A 156 -30.85 -21.91 -7.37
C GLN A 156 -31.07 -23.40 -7.04
N PRO A 157 -31.92 -23.70 -6.05
CA PRO A 157 -33.16 -24.43 -6.37
C PRO A 157 -34.41 -24.02 -5.55
N SER A 158 -35.54 -23.92 -6.28
CA SER A 158 -36.95 -24.28 -5.98
C SER A 158 -37.60 -24.05 -4.58
N VAL A 159 -38.73 -23.31 -4.64
CA VAL A 159 -39.83 -23.01 -3.66
C VAL A 159 -40.36 -24.23 -2.86
N PRO A 160 -41.07 -24.07 -1.70
CA PRO A 160 -42.42 -23.47 -1.59
C PRO A 160 -42.66 -22.51 -0.38
N CYS A 161 -43.54 -21.52 -0.58
CA CYS A 161 -44.09 -20.64 0.48
C CYS A 161 -44.96 -21.40 1.49
N PRO A 162 -45.17 -20.79 2.68
CA PRO A 162 -46.51 -20.71 3.23
C PRO A 162 -46.93 -19.28 3.61
N ASP A 163 -48.20 -19.00 3.39
CA ASP A 163 -48.92 -17.77 3.72
C ASP A 163 -49.00 -17.50 5.22
N THR A 164 -48.74 -16.26 5.65
CA THR A 164 -49.47 -15.59 6.75
C THR A 164 -49.22 -14.08 6.73
N PRO A 165 -50.22 -13.24 7.11
CA PRO A 165 -50.14 -11.78 7.05
C PRO A 165 -49.66 -11.18 8.40
N MET A 166 -49.56 -9.85 8.47
CA MET A 166 -49.21 -9.00 9.64
C MET A 166 -47.69 -8.82 9.82
N ASP A 167 -47.12 -7.66 10.15
CA ASP A 167 -47.59 -6.33 10.51
C ASP A 167 -46.36 -5.40 10.36
N LEU A 168 -46.55 -4.13 10.00
CA LEU A 168 -45.46 -3.14 10.14
C LEU A 168 -45.26 -2.82 11.64
N PRO A 169 -44.06 -2.39 12.02
CA PRO A 169 -44.00 -1.01 12.47
C PRO A 169 -42.79 -0.26 11.94
N LEU A 170 -43.09 0.87 11.32
CA LEU A 170 -42.17 1.96 11.04
C LEU A 170 -41.40 2.34 12.33
N ARG A 171 -40.07 2.27 12.28
CA ARG A 171 -39.22 3.10 13.13
C ARG A 171 -38.23 3.91 12.30
N LEU A 172 -38.67 5.13 12.04
CA LEU A 172 -37.90 6.30 11.72
C LEU A 172 -36.86 6.57 12.82
N VAL A 173 -35.55 6.40 12.53
CA VAL A 173 -34.49 7.00 13.35
C VAL A 173 -33.38 7.57 12.46
N ARG A 174 -33.43 8.91 12.39
CA ARG A 174 -32.35 9.91 12.30
C ARG A 174 -31.24 9.74 11.25
N HIS A 175 -31.33 10.65 10.27
CA HIS A 175 -30.26 11.44 9.66
C HIS A 175 -28.84 11.23 10.25
N VAL A 176 -27.93 10.76 9.40
CA VAL A 176 -26.48 10.96 9.54
C VAL A 176 -26.05 11.97 8.46
N PRO A 177 -25.26 13.01 8.76
CA PRO A 177 -24.86 13.99 7.76
C PRO A 177 -23.91 13.36 6.75
N LEU A 178 -24.20 13.54 5.46
CA LEU A 178 -23.25 13.29 4.37
C LEU A 178 -22.04 14.22 4.55
N LEU A 179 -20.90 13.67 4.98
CA LEU A 179 -19.61 14.31 4.77
C LEU A 179 -19.31 14.30 3.27
N SER A 180 -19.66 15.38 2.60
CA SER A 180 -19.13 15.71 1.28
C SER A 180 -17.68 16.16 1.44
N PRO A 181 -16.70 15.59 0.72
CA PRO A 181 -15.36 16.16 0.66
C PRO A 181 -15.43 17.46 -0.15
N ARG A 182 -15.19 18.60 0.51
CA ARG A 182 -14.95 19.87 -0.19
C ARG A 182 -13.65 19.76 -1.01
N PRO A 183 -13.60 20.28 -2.24
CA PRO A 183 -12.35 20.41 -2.97
C PRO A 183 -11.46 21.45 -2.27
N PHE A 184 -10.17 21.15 -2.18
CA PHE A 184 -9.15 22.07 -1.71
C PHE A 184 -9.14 23.33 -2.58
N CYS A 185 -9.28 24.50 -1.95
CA CYS A 185 -9.00 25.78 -2.56
C CYS A 185 -7.47 25.90 -2.72
N VAL A 186 -6.99 25.85 -3.95
CA VAL A 186 -5.61 26.22 -4.29
C VAL A 186 -5.54 27.74 -4.19
N GLN A 187 -4.92 28.26 -3.12
CA GLN A 187 -4.47 29.65 -3.11
C GLN A 187 -3.40 29.79 -4.19
N GLN A 188 -3.75 30.51 -5.26
CA GLN A 188 -2.78 31.02 -6.22
C GLN A 188 -1.86 32.01 -5.50
N LEU A 189 -0.60 31.63 -5.32
CA LEU A 189 0.48 32.53 -4.94
C LEU A 189 0.87 33.35 -6.20
N PRO A 190 0.99 34.70 -6.13
CA PRO A 190 1.31 35.51 -7.30
C PRO A 190 2.71 35.20 -7.83
N HIS A 191 2.81 35.03 -9.15
CA HIS A 191 4.08 34.98 -9.88
C HIS A 191 4.92 36.22 -9.57
N HIS A 192 6.08 36.03 -8.94
CA HIS A 192 7.14 37.03 -8.99
C HIS A 192 7.96 36.82 -10.27
N GLN A 193 7.87 37.81 -11.17
CA GLN A 193 8.78 37.96 -12.30
C GLN A 193 10.20 38.07 -11.77
N LYS A 194 11.06 37.13 -12.17
CA LYS A 194 12.50 37.23 -11.95
C LYS A 194 13.07 38.11 -13.07
N GLN A 195 13.34 39.38 -12.76
CA GLN A 195 14.17 40.25 -13.60
C GLN A 195 15.60 39.73 -13.60
N GLU A 196 16.17 39.63 -14.80
CA GLU A 196 17.54 39.26 -15.11
C GLU A 196 18.46 40.50 -14.92
N PRO A 197 19.64 40.39 -14.28
CA PRO A 197 20.60 41.49 -14.29
C PRO A 197 21.58 41.37 -15.46
N PRO A 198 22.07 42.49 -16.00
CA PRO A 198 22.85 42.52 -17.23
C PRO A 198 24.32 42.20 -17.00
N HIS A 199 24.92 41.69 -18.08
CA HIS A 199 26.34 41.51 -18.31
C HIS A 199 27.24 42.60 -17.71
N ARG A 200 28.29 42.17 -17.00
CA ARG A 200 29.65 42.69 -17.17
C ARG A 200 30.71 41.71 -16.70
#